data_AF-T1GWZ1-F1
#
_entry.id   AF-T1GWZ1-F1
#
_cell.length_a   1.000
_cell.length_b   1.000
_cell.length_c   1.000
_cell.angle_alpha   90.00
_cell.angle_beta   90.00
_cell.angle_gamma   90.00
#
_symmetry.space_group_name_H-M   'P 1'
#
loop_
_entity.id
_entity.type
_entity.pdbx_description
1 polymer ?
#
loop_
_entity_poly.entity_id
_entity_poly.type
_entity_poly.pdbx_seq_one_letter_code
_entity_poly.pdbx_strand_id
1 'polypeptide(L)'
;MCKKLDKCCCFDLRTGTLIIGVITLVLGILGLIGGVWQLSSKHAEYLGSGIATGITVLEIVAAILLLFGVRQEKSSYLMLWIVLKIISLVFLAIYIILNLIAICAAKKEDLGETSRGDLIAMEVTFIIGFEGLKDWRNIA
;
A
#
# COMPACT_ATOMS: atom_id res chain seq x y z
N MET A 1 -34.55 8.50 -2.95
CA MET A 1 -34.16 9.83 -3.51
C MET A 1 -32.71 10.03 -3.07
N CYS A 2 -31.66 10.15 -3.90
CA CYS A 2 -31.50 10.45 -5.32
C CYS A 2 -31.47 9.22 -6.24
N LYS A 3 -31.99 9.40 -7.47
CA LYS A 3 -31.91 8.45 -8.58
C LYS A 3 -30.86 8.97 -9.56
N LYS A 4 -30.02 8.07 -10.07
CA LYS A 4 -29.10 8.24 -11.21
C LYS A 4 -27.97 9.28 -11.02
N LEU A 5 -26.90 8.83 -10.36
CA LEU A 5 -25.54 9.32 -10.63
C LEU A 5 -24.82 8.31 -11.53
N ASP A 6 -25.52 7.74 -12.53
CA ASP A 6 -25.03 6.57 -13.28
C ASP A 6 -24.10 6.92 -14.44
N LYS A 7 -23.89 8.21 -14.75
CA LYS A 7 -23.07 8.65 -15.87
C LYS A 7 -22.39 9.98 -15.57
N CYS A 8 -21.34 9.95 -14.76
CA CYS A 8 -20.27 10.92 -14.96
C CYS A 8 -19.54 10.49 -16.25
N CYS A 9 -19.44 11.40 -17.23
CA CYS A 9 -18.74 11.28 -18.52
C CYS A 9 -18.04 9.92 -18.78
N CYS A 10 -18.70 9.06 -19.57
CA CYS A 10 -18.10 7.92 -20.29
C CYS A 10 -17.48 6.75 -19.50
N PHE A 11 -17.30 6.81 -18.18
CA PHE A 11 -16.71 5.71 -17.40
C PHE A 11 -17.62 5.19 -16.30
N ASP A 12 -17.92 3.89 -16.37
CA ASP A 12 -18.60 3.16 -15.31
C ASP A 12 -17.68 3.11 -14.07
N LEU A 13 -18.19 3.53 -12.90
CA LEU A 13 -17.49 3.46 -11.61
C LEU A 13 -17.00 2.01 -11.33
N ARG A 14 -17.71 1.03 -11.88
CA ARG A 14 -17.33 -0.38 -11.88
C ARG A 14 -16.00 -0.65 -12.58
N THR A 15 -15.77 -0.03 -13.73
CA THR A 15 -14.53 -0.22 -14.50
C THR A 15 -13.34 0.40 -13.76
N GLY A 16 -13.52 1.59 -13.19
CA GLY A 16 -12.47 2.24 -12.40
C GLY A 16 -12.07 1.42 -11.17
N THR A 17 -13.04 0.91 -10.43
CA THR A 17 -12.77 0.05 -9.25
C THR A 17 -12.10 -1.27 -9.65
N LEU A 18 -12.48 -1.88 -10.77
CA LEU A 18 -11.84 -3.10 -11.28
C LEU A 18 -10.36 -2.85 -11.64
N ILE A 19 -10.07 -1.77 -12.37
CA ILE A 19 -8.69 -1.40 -12.74
C ILE A 19 -7.83 -1.19 -11.49
N ILE A 20 -8.33 -0.41 -10.53
CA ILE A 20 -7.61 -0.15 -9.27
C ILE A 20 -7.36 -1.44 -8.49
N GLY A 21 -8.36 -2.34 -8.44
CA GLY A 21 -8.23 -3.65 -7.79
C GLY A 21 -7.12 -4.50 -8.42
N VAL A 22 -7.07 -4.57 -9.75
CA VAL A 22 -6.04 -5.34 -10.48
C VAL A 22 -4.65 -4.75 -10.28
N ILE A 23 -4.49 -3.43 -10.39
CA ILE A 23 -3.19 -2.77 -10.18
C ILE A 23 -2.69 -3.00 -8.75
N THR A 24 -3.56 -2.83 -7.75
CA THR A 24 -3.23 -3.06 -6.33
C THR A 24 -2.80 -4.51 -6.10
N LEU A 25 -3.48 -5.47 -6.74
CA LEU A 25 -3.15 -6.89 -6.60
C LEU A 25 -1.78 -7.22 -7.20
N VAL A 26 -1.47 -6.70 -8.40
CA VAL A 26 -0.16 -6.89 -9.04
C VAL A 26 0.96 -6.29 -8.20
N LEU A 27 0.78 -5.07 -7.70
CA LEU A 27 1.77 -4.42 -6.84
C LEU A 27 1.94 -5.15 -5.50
N GLY A 28 0.86 -5.63 -4.89
CA GLY A 28 0.92 -6.42 -3.67
C GLY A 28 1.72 -7.72 -3.86
N ILE A 29 1.56 -8.40 -5.00
CA ILE A 29 2.34 -9.60 -5.31
C ILE A 29 3.82 -9.27 -5.47
N LEU A 30 4.16 -8.20 -6.20
CA LEU A 30 5.55 -7.76 -6.35
C LEU A 30 6.19 -7.38 -5.01
N GLY A 31 5.45 -6.67 -4.16
CA GLY A 31 5.88 -6.31 -2.81
C GLY A 31 6.11 -7.54 -1.93
N LEU A 32 5.24 -8.55 -2.03
CA LEU A 32 5.41 -9.80 -1.29
C LEU A 32 6.66 -10.56 -1.74
N ILE A 33 6.95 -10.62 -3.05
CA ILE A 33 8.17 -11.25 -3.57
C ILE A 33 9.41 -10.50 -3.05
N GLY A 34 9.39 -9.17 -3.07
CA GLY A 34 10.47 -8.34 -2.52
C GLY A 34 10.69 -8.58 -1.02
N GLY A 35 9.61 -8.59 -0.24
CA GLY A 35 9.67 -8.85 1.20
C GLY A 35 10.20 -10.24 1.54
N VAL A 36 9.79 -11.27 0.79
CA VAL A 36 10.29 -12.65 0.97
C VAL A 36 11.77 -12.76 0.61
N TRP A 37 12.21 -12.10 -0.45
CA TRP A 37 13.63 -12.04 -0.79
C TRP A 37 14.47 -11.36 0.28
N GLN A 38 13.96 -10.27 0.85
CA GLN A 38 14.63 -9.56 1.93
C GLN A 38 14.67 -10.39 3.22
N LEU A 39 13.62 -11.18 3.50
CA LEU A 39 13.62 -12.13 4.63
C LEU A 39 14.64 -13.27 4.44
N SER A 40 14.93 -13.62 3.19
CA SER A 40 15.93 -14.64 2.85
C SER A 40 17.38 -14.15 3.06
N SER A 41 17.64 -12.86 2.84
CA SER A 41 18.92 -12.25 3.20
C SER A 41 19.03 -12.16 4.73
N LYS A 42 19.90 -12.98 5.33
CA LYS A 42 20.07 -13.19 6.78
C LYS A 42 20.53 -11.95 7.60
N HIS A 43 20.29 -10.72 7.15
CA HIS A 43 20.59 -9.53 7.93
C HIS A 43 19.43 -9.24 8.90
N ALA A 44 19.73 -9.48 10.18
CA ALA A 44 18.80 -9.65 11.28
C ALA A 44 18.11 -8.36 11.76
N GLU A 45 17.10 -7.90 11.02
CA GLU A 45 16.12 -6.91 11.51
C GLU A 45 14.69 -7.48 11.36
N TYR A 46 14.41 -8.53 12.13
CA TYR A 46 13.17 -9.30 12.08
C TYR A 46 11.90 -8.50 12.44
N LEU A 47 12.02 -7.41 13.21
CA LEU A 47 10.86 -6.64 13.67
C LEU A 47 10.29 -5.70 12.59
N GLY A 48 11.15 -5.10 11.77
CA GLY A 48 10.71 -4.18 10.72
C GLY A 48 10.12 -4.89 9.50
N SER A 49 10.77 -5.97 9.05
CA SER A 49 10.36 -6.69 7.84
C SER A 49 9.05 -7.49 8.01
N GLY A 50 8.80 -8.01 9.22
CA GLY A 50 7.58 -8.76 9.52
C GLY A 50 6.32 -7.90 9.41
N ILE A 51 6.37 -6.66 9.90
CA ILE A 51 5.23 -5.74 9.86
C ILE A 51 4.91 -5.33 8.42
N ALA A 52 5.93 -4.96 7.64
CA ALA A 52 5.78 -4.62 6.23
C ALA A 52 5.16 -5.79 5.43
N THR A 53 5.66 -7.01 5.64
CA THR A 53 5.12 -8.21 5.00
C THR A 53 3.66 -8.44 5.39
N GLY A 54 3.30 -8.28 6.67
CA GLY A 54 1.92 -8.42 7.14
C GLY A 54 0.96 -7.42 6.48
N ILE A 55 1.39 -6.18 6.27
CA ILE A 55 0.60 -5.14 5.58
C ILE A 55 0.34 -5.56 4.12
N THR A 56 1.35 -6.07 3.41
CA THR A 56 1.16 -6.51 2.01
C THR A 56 0.13 -7.64 1.88
N VAL A 57 0.10 -8.58 2.83
CA VAL A 57 -0.89 -9.66 2.84
C VAL A 57 -2.31 -9.10 3.02
N LEU A 58 -2.48 -8.15 3.93
CA LEU A 58 -3.75 -7.43 4.13
C LEU A 58 -4.21 -6.72 2.85
N GLU A 59 -3.29 -6.11 2.10
CA GLU A 59 -3.62 -5.46 0.82
C GLU A 59 -4.05 -6.45 -0.26
N ILE A 60 -3.41 -7.61 -0.36
CA ILE A 60 -3.82 -8.66 -1.30
C ILE A 60 -5.22 -9.15 -0.96
N VAL A 61 -5.50 -9.41 0.32
CA VAL A 61 -6.84 -9.79 0.80
C VAL A 61 -7.86 -8.71 0.48
N ALA A 62 -7.53 -7.44 0.69
CA ALA A 62 -8.39 -6.32 0.32
C ALA A 62 -8.67 -6.28 -1.19
N ALA A 63 -7.66 -6.47 -2.02
CA ALA A 63 -7.81 -6.46 -3.48
C ALA A 63 -8.73 -7.60 -3.96
N ILE A 64 -8.58 -8.81 -3.40
CA ILE A 64 -9.45 -9.95 -3.70
C ILE A 64 -10.89 -9.66 -3.27
N LEU A 65 -11.09 -9.11 -2.07
CA LEU A 65 -12.41 -8.70 -1.56
C LEU A 65 -13.08 -7.67 -2.48
N LEU A 66 -12.31 -6.72 -3.02
CA LEU A 66 -12.83 -5.73 -3.95
C LEU A 66 -13.22 -6.37 -5.29
N LEU A 67 -12.36 -7.23 -5.85
CA LEU A 67 -12.66 -7.99 -7.08
C LEU A 67 -13.93 -8.85 -6.92
N PHE A 68 -14.11 -9.46 -5.75
CA PHE A 68 -15.30 -10.24 -5.44
C PHE A 68 -16.55 -9.35 -5.27
N GLY A 69 -16.41 -8.20 -4.61
CA GLY A 69 -17.48 -7.21 -4.43
C GLY A 69 -18.02 -6.67 -5.76
N VAL A 70 -17.15 -6.40 -6.72
CA VAL A 70 -17.51 -5.93 -8.07
C VAL A 70 -18.28 -6.99 -8.87
N ARG A 71 -18.00 -8.29 -8.64
CA ARG A 71 -18.77 -9.38 -9.27
C ARG A 71 -20.17 -9.54 -8.70
N GLN A 72 -20.37 -9.29 -7.41
CA GLN A 72 -21.67 -9.51 -6.76
C GLN A 72 -22.63 -8.32 -6.85
N GLU A 73 -22.20 -7.17 -7.41
CA GLU A 73 -22.99 -5.93 -7.49
C GLU A 73 -23.57 -5.46 -6.14
N LYS A 74 -23.00 -5.96 -5.02
CA LYS A 74 -23.41 -5.60 -3.66
C LYS A 74 -22.51 -4.48 -3.14
N SER A 75 -23.09 -3.30 -2.95
CA SER A 75 -22.41 -2.09 -2.46
C SER A 75 -21.74 -2.25 -1.09
N SER A 76 -22.20 -3.19 -0.26
CA SER A 76 -21.61 -3.44 1.07
C SER A 76 -20.14 -3.87 1.02
N TYR A 77 -19.71 -4.60 -0.02
CA TYR A 77 -18.31 -5.04 -0.14
C TYR A 77 -17.36 -3.89 -0.49
N LEU A 78 -17.84 -2.91 -1.26
CA LEU A 78 -17.08 -1.68 -1.52
C LEU A 78 -16.85 -0.89 -0.24
N MET A 79 -17.88 -0.81 0.62
CA MET A 79 -17.75 -0.12 1.90
C MET A 79 -16.72 -0.81 2.81
N LEU A 80 -16.74 -2.15 2.88
CA LEU A 80 -15.77 -2.93 3.65
C LEU A 80 -14.33 -2.71 3.14
N TRP A 81 -14.13 -2.67 1.83
CA TRP A 81 -12.81 -2.38 1.26
C TRP A 81 -12.30 -0.99 1.63
N ILE A 82 -13.15 0.03 1.56
CA ILE A 82 -12.79 1.41 1.95
C ILE A 82 -12.35 1.44 3.43
N VAL A 83 -13.12 0.79 4.30
CA VAL A 83 -12.77 0.69 5.74
C VAL A 83 -11.42 -0.01 5.93
N LEU A 84 -11.18 -1.12 5.22
CA LEU A 84 -9.91 -1.84 5.30
C LEU A 84 -8.74 -0.96 4.85
N LYS A 85 -8.91 -0.19 3.77
CA LYS A 85 -7.88 0.74 3.27
C LYS A 85 -7.58 1.87 4.24
N ILE A 86 -8.59 2.41 4.92
CA ILE A 86 -8.39 3.42 5.97
C ILE A 86 -7.54 2.83 7.10
N ILE A 87 -7.86 1.61 7.55
CA ILE A 87 -7.09 0.92 8.59
C ILE A 87 -5.65 0.69 8.14
N SER A 88 -5.43 0.18 6.93
CA SER A 88 -4.08 -0.01 6.36
C SER A 88 -3.29 1.29 6.29
N LEU A 89 -3.93 2.41 5.95
CA LEU A 89 -3.30 3.74 5.93
C LEU A 89 -2.80 4.17 7.32
N VAL A 90 -3.58 3.88 8.36
CA VAL A 90 -3.18 4.17 9.75
C VAL A 90 -1.97 3.34 10.16
N PHE A 91 -1.95 2.04 9.85
CA PHE A 91 -0.79 1.18 10.12
C PHE A 91 0.46 1.64 9.36
N LEU A 92 0.29 2.04 8.09
CA LEU A 92 1.38 2.57 7.28
C LEU A 92 1.96 3.86 7.89
N ALA A 93 1.10 4.77 8.35
CA ALA A 93 1.53 5.99 9.01
C ALA A 93 2.34 5.70 10.29
N ILE A 94 1.85 4.77 11.13
CA ILE A 94 2.57 4.33 12.34
C ILE A 94 3.94 3.73 11.95
N TYR A 95 3.99 2.89 10.92
CA TYR A 95 5.22 2.28 10.43
C TYR A 95 6.24 3.33 9.97
N ILE A 96 5.81 4.35 9.22
CA ILE A 96 6.68 5.47 8.80
C ILE A 96 7.24 6.20 10.01
N ILE A 97 6.41 6.50 11.02
CA ILE A 97 6.85 7.19 12.24
C ILE A 97 7.89 6.35 12.99
N LEU A 98 7.69 5.04 13.14
CA LEU A 98 8.64 4.15 13.80
C LEU A 98 9.99 4.10 13.06
N ASN A 99 9.97 4.03 11.73
CA ASN A 99 11.19 4.08 10.91
C ASN A 99 11.92 5.42 11.06
N LEU A 100 11.18 6.53 11.08
CA LEU A 100 11.78 7.85 11.31
C LEU A 100 12.46 7.93 12.68
N ILE A 101 11.84 7.38 13.73
CA ILE A 101 12.44 7.33 15.07
C ILE A 101 13.71 6.47 15.07
N ALA A 102 13.70 5.31 14.40
CA ALA A 102 14.87 4.43 14.31
C ALA A 102 16.05 5.11 13.59
N ILE A 103 15.78 5.81 12.48
CA ILE A 103 16.81 6.59 11.76
C ILE A 103 17.35 7.73 12.63
N CYS A 104 16.47 8.44 13.35
CA CYS A 104 16.86 9.50 14.28
C CYS A 104 17.70 8.98 15.46
N ALA A 105 17.39 7.77 15.95
CA ALA A 105 18.17 7.12 17.01
C ALA A 105 19.55 6.68 16.51
N ALA A 106 19.64 6.07 15.33
CA ALA A 106 20.90 5.67 14.71
C ALA A 106 21.83 6.88 14.45
N LYS A 107 21.27 8.02 14.02
CA LYS A 107 22.04 9.26 13.81
C LYS A 107 22.74 9.77 15.08
N LYS A 108 22.27 9.38 16.28
CA LYS A 108 22.89 9.79 17.55
C LYS A 108 24.17 9.01 17.85
N GLU A 109 24.36 7.85 17.25
CA GLU A 109 25.55 7.01 17.40
C GLU A 109 26.63 7.36 16.35
N ASP A 110 26.25 7.91 15.20
CA ASP A 110 27.14 8.30 14.09
C ASP A 110 27.90 9.64 14.27
N LEU A 111 28.35 9.94 15.50
CA LEU A 111 29.64 10.63 15.66
C LEU A 111 30.83 9.64 15.52
N GLY A 112 30.56 8.36 15.18
CA GLY A 112 31.55 7.39 14.73
C GLY A 112 30.96 6.35 13.76
N GLU A 113 31.31 6.46 12.47
CA GLU A 113 31.22 5.48 11.38
C GLU A 113 29.87 5.15 10.70
N THR A 114 29.58 6.01 9.72
CA THR A 114 28.63 5.95 8.62
C THR A 114 28.72 4.71 7.73
N SER A 115 27.66 3.87 7.66
CA SER A 115 27.32 3.06 6.46
C SER A 115 25.94 2.36 6.56
N ARG A 116 24.81 3.10 6.55
CA ARG A 116 23.45 2.50 6.60
C ARG A 116 22.36 3.23 5.79
N GLY A 117 22.73 4.22 4.97
CA GLY A 117 21.78 5.13 4.31
C GLY A 117 21.07 4.59 3.06
N ASP A 118 21.63 3.59 2.38
CA ASP A 118 21.23 3.34 0.97
C ASP A 118 20.05 2.37 0.80
N LEU A 119 19.76 1.52 1.80
CA LEU A 119 18.70 0.50 1.63
C LEU A 119 17.28 1.05 1.87
N ILE A 120 17.14 2.10 2.69
CA ILE A 120 15.84 2.68 3.07
C ILE A 120 15.30 3.61 1.97
N ALA A 121 16.19 4.23 1.19
CA ALA A 121 15.81 5.09 0.07
C ALA A 121 15.03 4.34 -1.02
N MET A 122 15.28 3.04 -1.18
CA MET A 122 14.65 2.26 -2.24
C MET A 122 13.19 1.88 -1.92
N GLU A 123 12.85 1.57 -0.66
CA GLU A 123 11.46 1.30 -0.25
C GLU A 123 10.61 2.58 -0.23
N VAL A 124 11.17 3.70 0.23
CA VAL A 124 10.45 4.98 0.26
C VAL A 124 10.13 5.47 -1.16
N THR A 125 11.03 5.25 -2.12
CA THR A 125 10.79 5.60 -3.53
C THR A 125 9.63 4.79 -4.15
N PHE A 126 9.46 3.54 -3.75
CA PHE A 126 8.39 2.68 -4.25
C PHE A 126 7.00 3.09 -3.70
N ILE A 127 6.94 3.54 -2.45
CA ILE A 127 5.70 4.03 -1.82
C ILE A 127 5.31 5.42 -2.36
N ILE A 128 6.28 6.33 -2.59
CA ILE A 128 6.01 7.66 -3.16
C ILE A 128 5.58 7.57 -4.63
N GLY A 129 6.06 6.58 -5.39
CA GLY A 129 5.59 6.30 -6.75
C GLY A 129 4.08 6.10 -6.85
N PHE A 130 3.41 5.71 -5.76
CA PHE A 130 1.97 5.51 -5.70
C PHE A 130 1.16 6.81 -5.52
N GLU A 131 1.75 7.88 -4.95
CA GLU A 131 1.08 9.19 -4.89
C GLU A 131 0.99 9.88 -6.26
N GLY A 132 1.88 9.54 -7.20
CA GLY A 132 1.79 10.03 -8.59
C GLY A 132 0.52 9.57 -9.34
N LEU A 133 -0.19 8.55 -8.85
CA LEU A 133 -1.45 8.09 -9.44
C LEU A 133 -2.68 8.87 -8.95
N LYS A 134 -2.57 9.67 -7.88
CA LYS A 134 -3.66 10.54 -7.39
C LYS A 134 -3.95 11.72 -8.32
N ASP A 135 -2.99 12.09 -9.18
CA ASP A 135 -3.09 13.22 -10.12
C ASP A 135 -3.87 12.90 -11.41
N TRP A 136 -4.24 11.64 -11.64
CA TRP A 136 -5.12 11.25 -12.75
C TRP A 136 -6.54 11.81 -12.65
N ARG A 137 -6.88 12.48 -11.55
CA ARG A 137 -8.18 13.17 -11.37
C ARG A 137 -8.31 14.46 -12.18
N ASN A 138 -7.22 14.99 -12.74
CA ASN A 138 -7.22 16.22 -13.55
C ASN A 138 -7.14 15.98 -15.07
N ILE A 139 -7.24 14.72 -15.53
CA ILE A 139 -7.18 14.37 -16.97
C ILE A 139 -8.52 13.81 -17.49
N ALA A 140 -9.56 13.73 -16.66
CA ALA A 140 -10.91 13.30 -17.06
C ALA A 140 -11.92 14.44 -16.94
#